data_AF-A0A1F5DBS6-F1
#
_entry.id   AF-A0A1F5DBS6-F1
#
_cell.length_a   1.000
_cell.length_b   1.000
_cell.length_c   1.000
_cell.angle_alpha   90.00
_cell.angle_beta   90.00
_cell.angle_gamma   90.00
#
_symmetry.space_group_name_H-M   'P 1'
#
loop_
_entity.id
_entity.type
_entity.pdbx_description
1 polymer ?
#
loop_
_entity_poly.entity_id
_entity_poly.type
_entity_poly.pdbx_seq_one_letter_code
_entity_poly.pdbx_strand_id
1 'polypeptide(L)'
;MGEPKILGGFYIKARKIKNSPIHRMPPYVREIWDYCLREANHSDASYHGFFIKRGQLFRTYKDIREDLSWYIGYRKMKYNENHTKKAMKALREALMIDTTKELGGVLITVLNYDYYQNPENYERTDEITDESTTIEPSKNHPIPANNKKKEKNKNKGNTNTAFLNAESSEEFYLTKKKRKLSGKRLETFNLFWEAFDYRIGKAEAADVWLDIPLLTDKLVFEIYSAAKKEAVKRPELISQGKTPKMAQGWLTARRWEDEITHLKTDDGSQKALALRSQTEQLLKEMEA
;
A
#
# COMPACT_ATOMS: atom_id res chain seq x y z
N MET A 1 -24.16 -39.59 -2.83
CA MET A 1 -23.17 -39.37 -1.76
C MET A 1 -22.41 -38.12 -2.12
N GLY A 2 -22.35 -37.11 -1.25
CA GLY A 2 -21.58 -35.90 -1.54
C GLY A 2 -20.09 -36.22 -1.66
N GLU A 3 -19.41 -35.53 -2.57
CA GLU A 3 -17.96 -35.67 -2.69
C GLU A 3 -17.25 -35.38 -1.35
N PRO A 4 -16.15 -36.08 -1.05
CA PRO A 4 -15.42 -35.86 0.20
C PRO A 4 -14.90 -34.42 0.24
N LYS A 5 -15.36 -33.64 1.24
CA LYS A 5 -14.86 -32.29 1.49
C LYS A 5 -13.50 -32.36 2.18
N ILE A 6 -12.56 -31.54 1.72
CA ILE A 6 -11.24 -31.41 2.35
C ILE A 6 -11.39 -30.61 3.64
N LEU A 7 -11.04 -31.23 4.78
CA LEU A 7 -11.05 -30.58 6.09
C LEU A 7 -9.94 -29.51 6.16
N GLY A 8 -10.27 -28.35 6.75
CA GLY A 8 -9.34 -27.21 6.86
C GLY A 8 -9.40 -26.21 5.69
N GLY A 9 -10.19 -26.50 4.65
CA GLY A 9 -10.41 -25.58 3.53
C GLY A 9 -9.17 -25.38 2.66
N PHE A 10 -9.07 -24.20 2.05
CA PHE A 10 -7.94 -23.80 1.21
C PHE A 10 -7.59 -22.32 1.47
N TYR A 11 -6.37 -21.94 1.10
CA TYR A 11 -5.96 -20.55 0.99
C TYR A 11 -5.43 -20.30 -0.42
N ILE A 12 -5.53 -19.06 -0.88
CA ILE A 12 -5.15 -18.67 -2.24
C ILE A 12 -3.76 -18.05 -2.23
N LYS A 13 -2.89 -18.46 -3.16
CA LYS A 13 -1.60 -17.82 -3.39
C LYS A 13 -1.56 -17.17 -4.77
N ALA A 14 -1.73 -15.85 -4.79
CA ALA A 14 -1.75 -15.06 -6.02
C ALA A 14 -0.44 -15.20 -6.81
N ARG A 15 -0.52 -15.49 -8.11
CA ARG A 15 0.66 -15.61 -8.99
C ARG A 15 1.46 -14.30 -9.11
N LYS A 16 0.81 -13.15 -8.86
CA LYS A 16 1.44 -11.82 -8.80
C LYS A 16 2.59 -11.75 -7.79
N ILE A 17 2.64 -12.66 -6.80
CA ILE A 17 3.76 -12.75 -5.86
C ILE A 17 5.12 -12.87 -6.56
N LYS A 18 5.19 -13.44 -7.78
CA LYS A 18 6.44 -13.50 -8.56
C LYS A 18 7.08 -12.13 -8.82
N ASN A 19 6.27 -11.09 -8.89
CA ASN A 19 6.70 -9.71 -9.11
C ASN A 19 6.85 -8.90 -7.80
N SER A 20 6.62 -9.54 -6.65
CA SER A 20 6.74 -8.92 -5.33
C SER A 20 8.18 -8.98 -4.81
N PRO A 21 8.61 -8.00 -3.99
CA PRO A 21 9.89 -8.05 -3.29
C PRO A 21 10.13 -9.37 -2.54
N ILE A 22 9.08 -10.00 -1.96
CA ILE A 22 9.19 -11.28 -1.25
C ILE A 22 9.78 -12.38 -2.13
N HIS A 23 9.47 -12.41 -3.43
CA HIS A 23 9.91 -13.51 -4.29
C HIS A 23 11.44 -13.62 -4.37
N ARG A 24 12.14 -12.51 -4.22
CA ARG A 24 13.61 -12.44 -4.23
C ARG A 24 14.22 -12.48 -2.82
N MET A 25 13.41 -12.55 -1.77
CA MET A 25 13.90 -12.63 -0.40
C MET A 25 14.44 -14.03 -0.05
N PRO A 26 15.29 -14.13 0.99
CA PRO A 26 15.81 -15.41 1.47
C PRO A 26 14.69 -16.44 1.77
N PRO A 27 14.96 -17.75 1.63
CA PRO A 27 13.97 -18.81 1.84
C PRO A 27 13.19 -18.69 3.14
N TYR A 28 13.87 -18.45 4.27
CA TYR A 28 13.23 -18.33 5.58
C TYR A 28 12.20 -17.19 5.64
N VAL A 29 12.40 -16.10 4.87
CA VAL A 29 11.42 -15.00 4.78
C VAL A 29 10.21 -15.42 3.95
N ARG A 30 10.44 -16.10 2.83
CA ARG A 30 9.38 -16.60 1.95
C ARG A 30 8.50 -17.64 2.64
N GLU A 31 9.10 -18.53 3.45
CA GLU A 31 8.37 -19.54 4.21
C GLU A 31 7.60 -18.95 5.39
N ILE A 32 8.17 -17.99 6.12
CA ILE A 32 7.44 -17.29 7.20
C ILE A 32 6.28 -16.47 6.62
N TRP A 33 6.44 -15.89 5.43
CA TRP A 33 5.31 -15.25 4.73
C TRP A 33 4.20 -16.25 4.40
N ASP A 34 4.55 -17.38 3.80
CA ASP A 34 3.59 -18.43 3.44
C ASP A 34 2.85 -18.96 4.68
N TYR A 35 3.59 -19.16 5.77
CA TYR A 35 3.04 -19.48 7.07
C TYR A 35 2.03 -18.43 7.54
N CYS A 36 2.39 -17.14 7.58
CA CYS A 36 1.46 -16.09 8.00
C CYS A 36 0.19 -16.06 7.13
N LEU A 37 0.32 -16.26 5.82
CA LEU A 37 -0.81 -16.26 4.90
C LEU A 37 -1.74 -17.46 5.13
N ARG A 38 -1.18 -18.65 5.37
CA ARG A 38 -1.93 -19.88 5.63
C ARG A 38 -2.61 -19.87 7.01
N GLU A 39 -1.93 -19.37 8.03
CA GLU A 39 -2.37 -19.43 9.43
C GLU A 39 -3.25 -18.24 9.83
N ALA A 40 -3.33 -17.20 8.99
CA ALA A 40 -4.27 -16.10 9.20
C ALA A 40 -5.71 -16.61 9.17
N ASN A 41 -6.52 -16.11 10.11
CA ASN A 41 -7.91 -16.50 10.24
C ASN A 41 -8.70 -16.18 8.96
N HIS A 42 -9.47 -17.15 8.48
CA HIS A 42 -10.37 -16.96 7.34
C HIS A 42 -11.74 -16.41 7.76
N SER A 43 -12.01 -16.29 9.05
CA SER A 43 -13.19 -15.62 9.60
C SER A 43 -12.86 -15.07 10.96
N ASP A 44 -13.62 -14.09 11.43
CA ASP A 44 -13.47 -13.57 12.79
C ASP A 44 -13.62 -14.70 13.82
N ALA A 45 -12.72 -14.76 14.79
CA ALA A 45 -12.69 -15.80 15.81
C ALA A 45 -12.21 -15.25 17.15
N SER A 46 -12.69 -15.85 18.24
CA SER A 46 -12.16 -15.59 19.58
C SER A 46 -11.06 -16.60 19.92
N TYR A 47 -9.90 -16.12 20.34
CA TYR A 47 -8.75 -16.92 20.70
C TYR A 47 -8.20 -16.46 22.05
N HIS A 48 -8.25 -17.34 23.06
CA HIS A 48 -7.81 -17.03 24.44
C HIS A 48 -8.35 -15.68 24.99
N GLY A 49 -9.62 -15.36 24.68
CA GLY A 49 -10.26 -14.11 25.12
C GLY A 49 -9.95 -12.88 24.26
N PHE A 50 -9.11 -13.02 23.23
CA PHE A 50 -8.86 -11.98 22.23
C PHE A 50 -9.76 -12.17 21.01
N PHE A 51 -10.30 -11.07 20.50
CA PHE A 51 -11.00 -11.07 19.21
C PHE A 51 -9.98 -10.94 18.08
N ILE A 52 -9.83 -11.99 17.28
CA ILE A 52 -8.93 -12.04 16.12
C ILE A 52 -9.77 -11.96 14.85
N LYS A 53 -9.58 -10.89 14.09
CA LYS A 53 -10.32 -10.67 12.84
C LYS A 53 -9.83 -11.58 11.72
N ARG A 54 -10.64 -11.72 10.68
CA ARG A 54 -10.21 -12.27 9.39
C ARG A 54 -8.92 -11.57 8.92
N GLY A 55 -7.98 -12.36 8.42
CA GLY A 55 -6.65 -11.90 8.00
C GLY A 55 -5.65 -11.67 9.14
N GLN A 56 -6.03 -11.95 10.39
CA GLN A 56 -5.13 -11.83 11.55
C GLN A 56 -4.78 -13.21 12.13
N LEU A 57 -3.62 -13.27 12.79
CA LEU A 57 -3.19 -14.41 13.58
C LEU A 57 -2.43 -13.95 14.82
N PHE A 58 -2.58 -14.67 15.92
CA PHE A 58 -1.82 -14.44 17.14
C PHE A 58 -0.79 -15.57 17.32
N ARG A 59 0.50 -15.21 17.36
CA ARG A 59 1.60 -16.16 17.53
C ARG A 59 2.74 -15.56 18.33
N THR A 60 3.49 -16.42 19.01
CA THR A 60 4.83 -16.08 19.47
C THR A 60 5.87 -16.44 18.42
N TYR A 61 7.07 -15.86 18.51
CA TYR A 61 8.19 -16.32 17.67
C TYR A 61 8.58 -17.78 17.94
N LYS A 62 8.25 -18.32 19.11
CA LYS A 62 8.49 -19.73 19.42
C LYS A 62 7.53 -20.61 18.62
N ASP A 63 6.26 -20.25 18.57
CA ASP A 63 5.23 -21.01 17.84
C ASP A 63 5.56 -21.08 16.35
N ILE A 64 5.88 -19.94 15.73
CA ILE A 64 6.28 -19.88 14.30
C ILE A 64 7.45 -20.82 14.01
N ARG A 65 8.44 -20.87 14.90
CA ARG A 65 9.64 -21.71 14.74
C ARG A 65 9.35 -23.19 14.93
N GLU A 66 8.40 -23.50 15.81
CA GLU A 66 7.99 -24.87 16.09
C GLU A 66 7.15 -25.42 14.93
N ASP A 67 6.23 -24.62 14.39
CA ASP A 67 5.38 -25.00 13.27
C ASP A 67 6.17 -25.12 11.95
N LEU A 68 7.22 -24.31 11.78
CA LEU A 68 8.14 -24.37 10.63
C LEU A 68 9.36 -25.28 10.88
N SER A 69 9.30 -26.14 11.90
CA SER A 69 10.36 -27.11 12.15
C SER A 69 10.33 -28.26 11.14
N TRP A 70 11.49 -28.86 10.89
CA TRP A 70 11.63 -30.03 10.02
C TRP A 70 12.59 -31.04 10.64
N TYR A 71 12.65 -32.25 10.11
CA TYR A 71 13.55 -33.28 10.60
C TYR A 71 14.70 -33.51 9.62
N ILE A 72 15.91 -33.63 10.16
CA ILE A 72 17.08 -34.18 9.46
C ILE A 72 17.45 -35.47 10.19
N GLY A 73 17.10 -36.61 9.61
CA GLY A 73 17.07 -37.88 10.33
C GLY A 73 16.16 -37.77 11.56
N TYR A 74 16.64 -38.16 12.74
CA TYR A 74 15.90 -38.03 14.00
C TYR A 74 15.98 -36.64 14.65
N ARG A 75 16.79 -35.72 14.11
CA ARG A 75 17.00 -34.41 14.72
C ARG A 75 15.94 -33.42 14.23
N LYS A 76 15.20 -32.84 15.19
CA LYS A 76 14.29 -31.72 14.94
C LYS A 76 15.10 -30.43 14.74
N MET A 77 15.00 -29.88 13.54
CA MET A 77 15.58 -28.61 13.11
C MET A 77 14.51 -27.53 13.14
N LYS A 78 14.93 -26.31 13.43
CA LYS A 78 14.05 -25.14 13.41
C LYS A 78 14.83 -23.92 12.98
N TYR A 79 14.10 -22.92 12.50
CA TYR A 79 14.70 -21.62 12.24
C TYR A 79 15.33 -21.02 13.51
N ASN A 80 16.42 -20.28 13.31
CA ASN A 80 16.99 -19.48 14.38
C ASN A 80 16.02 -18.34 14.74
N GLU A 81 15.99 -17.95 16.02
CA GLU A 81 15.21 -16.81 16.48
C GLU A 81 15.56 -15.53 15.72
N ASN A 82 16.85 -15.32 15.45
CA ASN A 82 17.29 -14.17 14.65
C ASN A 82 16.78 -14.22 13.20
N HIS A 83 16.66 -15.39 12.58
CA HIS A 83 16.05 -15.51 11.26
C HIS A 83 14.57 -15.14 11.31
N THR A 84 13.87 -15.60 12.35
CA THR A 84 12.44 -15.30 12.54
C THR A 84 12.23 -13.79 12.73
N LYS A 85 13.02 -13.14 13.60
CA LYS A 85 12.96 -11.69 13.80
C LYS A 85 13.30 -10.91 12.52
N LYS A 86 14.33 -11.33 11.78
CA LYS A 86 14.71 -10.71 10.51
C LYS A 86 13.62 -10.86 9.45
N ALA A 87 12.99 -12.03 9.35
CA ALA A 87 11.87 -12.24 8.43
C ALA A 87 10.69 -11.35 8.78
N MET A 88 10.27 -11.33 10.04
CA MET A 88 9.16 -10.49 10.48
C MET A 88 9.43 -9.00 10.25
N LYS A 89 10.68 -8.55 10.44
CA LYS A 89 11.10 -7.20 10.06
C LYS A 89 11.00 -6.98 8.54
N ALA A 90 11.56 -7.87 7.73
CA ALA A 90 11.53 -7.75 6.27
C ALA A 90 10.10 -7.76 5.70
N LEU A 91 9.19 -8.56 6.28
CA LEU A 91 7.79 -8.61 5.87
C LEU A 91 7.03 -7.32 6.22
N ARG A 92 7.35 -6.68 7.35
CA ARG A 92 6.83 -5.34 7.67
C ARG A 92 7.37 -4.28 6.72
N GLU A 93 8.67 -4.28 6.45
CA GLU A 93 9.30 -3.33 5.51
C GLU A 93 8.76 -3.50 4.08
N ALA A 94 8.45 -4.73 3.68
CA ALA A 94 7.81 -5.04 2.41
C ALA A 94 6.29 -4.79 2.40
N LEU A 95 5.72 -4.30 3.51
CA LEU A 95 4.30 -3.99 3.63
C LEU A 95 3.38 -5.20 3.36
N MET A 96 3.80 -6.37 3.86
CA MET A 96 3.09 -7.65 3.69
C MET A 96 2.31 -8.03 4.95
N ILE A 97 2.88 -7.67 6.10
CA ILE A 97 2.25 -7.82 7.39
C ILE A 97 2.39 -6.54 8.20
N ASP A 98 1.47 -6.32 9.11
CA ASP A 98 1.65 -5.44 10.26
C ASP A 98 1.70 -6.29 11.55
N THR A 99 2.29 -5.76 12.61
CA THR A 99 2.37 -6.46 13.89
C THR A 99 2.12 -5.54 15.07
N THR A 100 1.22 -5.96 15.95
CA THR A 100 0.98 -5.32 17.24
C THR A 100 1.51 -6.23 18.35
N LYS A 101 2.29 -5.66 19.28
CA LYS A 101 2.75 -6.40 20.45
C LYS A 101 1.59 -6.51 21.43
N GLU A 102 1.29 -7.72 21.84
CA GLU A 102 0.20 -8.02 22.77
C GLU A 102 0.73 -8.83 23.95
N LEU A 103 -0.06 -8.96 25.01
CA LEU A 103 0.31 -9.79 26.16
C LEU A 103 0.45 -11.24 25.73
N GLY A 104 1.63 -11.82 25.94
CA GLY A 104 1.91 -13.23 25.64
C GLY A 104 2.23 -13.54 24.17
N GLY A 105 2.32 -12.55 23.28
CA GLY A 105 2.64 -12.81 21.87
C GLY A 105 2.63 -11.59 20.96
N VAL A 106 2.45 -11.85 19.67
CA VAL A 106 2.36 -10.83 18.63
C VAL A 106 1.09 -11.08 17.83
N LEU A 107 0.24 -10.07 17.73
CA LEU A 107 -0.86 -10.05 16.78
C LEU A 107 -0.30 -9.63 15.43
N ILE A 108 -0.40 -10.52 14.45
CA ILE A 108 0.09 -10.31 13.09
C ILE A 108 -1.14 -10.09 12.22
N THR A 109 -1.14 -9.02 11.43
CA THR A 109 -2.18 -8.71 10.46
C THR A 109 -1.61 -8.87 9.05
N VAL A 110 -2.18 -9.77 8.26
CA VAL A 110 -1.79 -9.95 6.85
C VAL A 110 -2.44 -8.85 6.01
N LEU A 111 -1.63 -8.01 5.39
CA LEU A 111 -2.12 -6.85 4.66
C LEU A 111 -2.74 -7.29 3.32
N ASN A 112 -3.91 -6.73 3.00
CA ASN A 112 -4.73 -7.09 1.83
C ASN A 112 -5.20 -8.55 1.82
N TYR A 113 -5.31 -9.20 2.98
CA TYR A 113 -5.75 -10.60 3.07
C TYR A 113 -7.10 -10.81 2.38
N ASP A 114 -8.11 -9.99 2.69
CA ASP A 114 -9.46 -10.15 2.12
C ASP A 114 -9.49 -10.08 0.61
N TYR A 115 -8.77 -9.10 0.04
CA TYR A 115 -8.65 -8.96 -1.41
C TYR A 115 -8.00 -10.19 -2.05
N TYR A 116 -6.88 -10.69 -1.51
CA TYR A 116 -6.17 -11.82 -2.12
C TYR A 116 -6.78 -13.19 -1.78
N GLN A 117 -7.58 -13.29 -0.73
CA GLN A 117 -8.26 -14.53 -0.31
C GLN A 117 -9.72 -14.60 -0.77
N ASN A 118 -10.26 -13.60 -1.47
CA ASN A 118 -11.55 -13.72 -2.14
C ASN A 118 -11.36 -14.44 -3.49
N PRO A 119 -11.92 -15.65 -3.70
CA PRO A 119 -11.86 -16.36 -4.98
C PRO A 119 -12.43 -15.56 -6.16
N GLU A 120 -13.47 -14.76 -5.93
CA GLU A 120 -14.15 -13.96 -6.96
C GLU A 120 -13.20 -12.99 -7.66
N ASN A 121 -12.18 -12.49 -6.95
CA ASN A 121 -11.16 -11.59 -7.52
C ASN A 121 -10.23 -12.27 -8.55
N TYR A 122 -10.35 -13.59 -8.73
CA TYR A 122 -9.59 -14.37 -9.70
C TYR A 122 -10.47 -14.95 -10.80
N GLU A 123 -11.79 -14.77 -10.71
CA GLU A 123 -12.69 -15.14 -11.78
C GLU A 123 -12.44 -14.22 -12.97
N ARG A 124 -12.28 -14.83 -14.14
CA ARG A 124 -12.14 -14.10 -15.39
C ARG A 124 -13.55 -13.74 -15.81
N THR A 125 -13.81 -12.46 -16.10
CA THR A 125 -15.01 -12.10 -16.84
C THR A 125 -14.82 -12.67 -18.25
N ASP A 126 -15.60 -13.68 -18.61
CA ASP A 126 -15.57 -14.30 -19.93
C ASP A 126 -16.24 -13.42 -21.00
N GLU A 127 -16.19 -12.08 -20.83
CA GLU A 127 -16.49 -11.16 -21.92
C GLU A 127 -15.31 -11.18 -22.89
N ILE A 128 -15.33 -12.23 -23.72
CA ILE A 128 -14.84 -12.19 -25.08
C ILE A 128 -15.49 -10.95 -25.71
N THR A 129 -14.74 -9.86 -25.78
CA THR A 129 -15.01 -8.87 -26.81
C THR A 129 -14.68 -9.57 -28.12
N ASP A 130 -15.70 -9.84 -28.94
CA ASP A 130 -15.60 -10.39 -30.30
C ASP A 130 -14.88 -9.43 -31.25
N GLU A 131 -13.72 -8.89 -30.87
CA GLU A 131 -12.75 -8.37 -31.82
C GLU A 131 -11.82 -9.51 -32.20
N SER A 132 -12.31 -10.35 -33.12
CA SER A 132 -11.50 -11.32 -33.84
C SER A 132 -10.27 -10.61 -34.41
N THR A 133 -9.10 -10.79 -33.79
CA THR A 133 -7.84 -10.42 -34.42
C THR A 133 -7.46 -11.55 -35.37
N THR A 134 -8.09 -11.56 -36.55
CA THR A 134 -7.62 -12.34 -37.70
C THR A 134 -6.33 -11.69 -38.20
N ILE A 135 -5.23 -11.94 -37.50
CA ILE A 135 -3.90 -11.71 -38.06
C ILE A 135 -3.12 -13.01 -37.84
N GLU A 136 -3.06 -13.82 -38.89
CA GLU A 136 -2.16 -14.97 -38.96
C GLU A 136 -0.72 -14.53 -38.69
N PRO A 137 0.11 -15.36 -38.04
CA PRO A 137 1.50 -15.03 -37.79
C PRO A 137 2.26 -14.95 -39.13
N SER A 138 2.63 -13.73 -39.52
CA SER A 138 3.48 -13.45 -40.68
C SER A 138 4.83 -14.16 -40.54
N LYS A 139 5.15 -15.06 -41.50
CA LYS A 139 6.39 -15.85 -41.55
C LYS A 139 7.65 -15.05 -41.91
N ASN A 140 7.58 -13.73 -42.04
CA ASN A 140 8.72 -12.91 -42.45
C ASN A 140 9.08 -11.90 -41.36
N HIS A 141 9.93 -12.32 -40.42
CA HIS A 141 10.73 -11.40 -39.63
C HIS A 141 12.19 -11.44 -40.12
N PRO A 142 12.67 -10.42 -40.86
CA PRO A 142 14.09 -10.14 -40.93
C PRO A 142 14.54 -9.62 -39.56
N ILE A 143 15.60 -10.24 -39.02
CA ILE A 143 16.28 -9.82 -37.80
C ILE A 143 16.83 -8.38 -38.01
N PRO A 144 16.47 -7.36 -37.21
CA PRO A 144 17.08 -6.05 -37.36
C PRO A 144 18.38 -5.98 -36.53
N ALA A 145 19.47 -5.66 -37.24
CA ALA A 145 20.77 -5.37 -36.67
C ALA A 145 20.82 -4.02 -35.93
N ASN A 146 21.71 -3.97 -34.96
CA ASN A 146 21.96 -2.89 -34.01
C ASN A 146 22.72 -1.71 -34.67
N ASN A 147 22.27 -0.44 -34.53
CA ASN A 147 23.13 0.73 -34.24
C ASN A 147 22.41 2.11 -34.13
N LYS A 148 22.73 2.82 -33.03
CA LYS A 148 22.93 4.29 -32.79
C LYS A 148 22.35 5.29 -33.84
N LYS A 149 21.70 6.43 -33.52
CA LYS A 149 22.14 7.57 -32.67
C LYS A 149 21.08 8.72 -32.71
N LYS A 150 20.79 9.32 -31.53
CA LYS A 150 20.58 10.75 -31.15
C LYS A 150 19.55 11.73 -31.80
N GLU A 151 18.72 12.25 -30.87
CA GLU A 151 18.43 13.66 -30.48
C GLU A 151 17.38 14.56 -31.18
N LYS A 152 16.40 15.00 -30.34
CA LYS A 152 15.82 16.37 -30.11
C LYS A 152 14.98 16.99 -31.25
N ASN A 153 13.92 17.79 -31.06
CA ASN A 153 13.36 18.56 -29.93
C ASN A 153 11.98 19.18 -30.31
N LYS A 154 11.17 19.59 -29.30
CA LYS A 154 10.23 20.77 -29.25
C LYS A 154 8.95 20.78 -30.11
N ASN A 155 7.80 21.39 -29.77
CA ASN A 155 7.19 21.99 -28.55
C ASN A 155 5.74 22.49 -28.91
N LYS A 156 4.94 22.89 -27.90
CA LYS A 156 3.62 23.63 -27.91
C LYS A 156 2.35 22.80 -28.18
N GLY A 157 1.21 22.98 -27.49
CA GLY A 157 0.78 23.93 -26.46
C GLY A 157 -0.59 24.55 -26.81
N ASN A 158 -1.65 24.24 -26.04
CA ASN A 158 -2.87 25.04 -25.71
C ASN A 158 -3.91 24.07 -25.10
N THR A 159 -4.39 24.18 -23.85
CA THR A 159 -5.31 25.16 -23.22
C THR A 159 -6.59 25.45 -24.02
N ASN A 160 -7.72 24.88 -23.61
CA ASN A 160 -8.73 25.65 -22.88
C ASN A 160 -9.86 24.79 -22.29
N THR A 161 -10.21 25.17 -21.07
CA THR A 161 -11.39 24.85 -20.27
C THR A 161 -12.66 25.47 -20.83
N ALA A 162 -13.78 24.76 -20.82
CA ALA A 162 -15.09 25.30 -20.42
C ALA A 162 -16.11 24.17 -20.22
N PHE A 163 -16.96 24.36 -19.22
CA PHE A 163 -17.91 23.43 -18.63
C PHE A 163 -19.17 23.22 -19.47
N LEU A 164 -19.76 22.02 -19.34
CA LEU A 164 -21.11 21.70 -18.86
C LEU A 164 -21.66 20.49 -19.64
N ASN A 165 -21.77 19.35 -18.97
CA ASN A 165 -23.02 18.58 -18.87
C ASN A 165 -22.79 17.32 -18.02
N ALA A 166 -23.69 17.15 -17.05
CA ALA A 166 -23.70 16.07 -16.09
C ALA A 166 -24.29 14.81 -16.71
N GLU A 167 -23.51 13.73 -16.68
CA GLU A 167 -23.96 12.34 -16.71
C GLU A 167 -22.80 11.45 -16.22
N SER A 168 -22.83 11.11 -14.93
CA SER A 168 -22.12 10.00 -14.24
C SER A 168 -20.90 9.35 -14.92
N SER A 169 -19.88 10.13 -15.27
CA SER A 169 -18.56 9.61 -15.63
C SER A 169 -17.65 9.74 -14.41
N GLU A 170 -17.10 8.63 -13.89
CA GLU A 170 -16.13 8.66 -12.79
C GLU A 170 -15.05 9.71 -13.05
N GLU A 171 -15.01 10.78 -12.24
CA GLU A 171 -13.99 11.81 -12.35
C GLU A 171 -12.61 11.15 -12.20
N PHE A 172 -11.76 11.36 -13.20
CA PHE A 172 -10.40 10.86 -13.19
C PHE A 172 -9.41 11.96 -13.58
N TYR A 173 -8.25 11.92 -12.95
CA TYR A 173 -7.15 12.83 -13.22
C TYR A 173 -6.00 12.08 -13.88
N LEU A 174 -5.46 12.65 -14.96
CA LEU A 174 -4.29 12.07 -15.64
C LEU A 174 -3.01 12.67 -15.07
N THR A 175 -2.11 11.81 -14.60
CA THR A 175 -0.81 12.25 -14.05
C THR A 175 0.19 12.63 -15.14
N LYS A 176 1.38 13.12 -14.75
CA LYS A 176 2.44 13.46 -15.71
C LYS A 176 2.92 12.23 -16.51
N LYS A 177 2.97 11.06 -15.88
CA LYS A 177 3.24 9.75 -16.52
C LYS A 177 2.01 9.17 -17.24
N LYS A 178 0.94 9.94 -17.44
CA LYS A 178 -0.32 9.52 -18.08
C LYS A 178 -1.03 8.37 -17.35
N ARG A 179 -0.89 8.27 -16.03
CA ARG A 179 -1.61 7.28 -15.22
C ARG A 179 -2.96 7.83 -14.81
N LYS A 180 -3.98 6.97 -14.77
CA LYS A 180 -5.34 7.32 -14.32
C LYS A 180 -5.38 7.33 -12.79
N LEU A 181 -5.76 8.47 -12.21
CA LEU A 181 -6.06 8.63 -10.78
C LEU A 181 -7.57 8.83 -10.65
N SER A 182 -8.29 7.89 -10.05
CA SER A 182 -9.76 7.93 -9.89
C SER A 182 -10.20 7.37 -8.54
N GLY A 183 -11.49 7.53 -8.20
CA GLY A 183 -12.11 7.03 -6.97
C GLY A 183 -11.51 7.61 -5.69
N LYS A 184 -11.49 6.83 -4.60
CA LYS A 184 -10.98 7.24 -3.27
C LYS A 184 -9.55 7.80 -3.30
N ARG A 185 -8.69 7.31 -4.21
CA ARG A 185 -7.32 7.86 -4.36
C ARG A 185 -7.33 9.27 -4.95
N LEU A 186 -8.26 9.58 -5.85
CA LEU A 186 -8.42 10.93 -6.40
C LEU A 186 -8.99 11.88 -5.34
N GLU A 187 -10.00 11.45 -4.59
CA GLU A 187 -10.59 12.22 -3.50
C GLU A 187 -9.55 12.61 -2.45
N THR A 188 -8.83 11.61 -1.94
CA THR A 188 -7.77 11.82 -0.93
C THR A 188 -6.60 12.65 -1.47
N PHE A 189 -6.26 12.51 -2.77
CA PHE A 189 -5.28 13.38 -3.40
C PHE A 189 -5.77 14.83 -3.48
N ASN A 190 -7.03 15.06 -3.85
CA ASN A 190 -7.61 16.40 -3.91
C ASN A 190 -7.63 17.05 -2.52
N LEU A 191 -8.00 16.29 -1.48
CA LEU A 191 -7.97 16.74 -0.09
C LEU A 191 -6.56 17.15 0.35
N PHE A 192 -5.55 16.34 0.04
CA PHE A 192 -4.14 16.69 0.26
C PHE A 192 -3.73 17.93 -0.56
N TRP A 193 -4.11 17.98 -1.84
CA TRP A 193 -3.72 19.03 -2.77
C TRP A 193 -4.25 20.39 -2.35
N GLU A 194 -5.49 20.44 -1.88
CA GLU A 194 -6.10 21.61 -1.30
C GLU A 194 -5.42 22.01 0.01
N ALA A 195 -5.18 21.05 0.92
CA ALA A 195 -4.51 21.31 2.19
C ALA A 195 -3.05 21.78 2.05
N PHE A 196 -2.34 21.31 1.02
CA PHE A 196 -0.96 21.73 0.76
C PHE A 196 -0.87 23.16 0.22
N ASP A 197 -1.94 23.66 -0.41
CA ASP A 197 -2.11 25.02 -0.94
C ASP A 197 -0.88 25.60 -1.65
N TYR A 198 -0.28 24.81 -2.54
CA TYR A 198 0.81 25.26 -3.41
C TYR A 198 0.59 24.75 -4.82
N ARG A 199 -0.03 25.59 -5.66
CA ARG A 199 -0.64 25.21 -6.94
C ARG A 199 0.37 25.02 -8.08
N ILE A 200 1.48 24.32 -7.82
CA ILE A 200 2.56 24.06 -8.79
C ILE A 200 2.85 22.56 -8.85
N GLY A 201 2.81 21.99 -10.06
CA GLY A 201 3.21 20.60 -10.30
C GLY A 201 2.19 19.55 -9.82
N LYS A 202 0.88 19.79 -9.99
CA LYS A 202 -0.19 18.85 -9.59
C LYS A 202 -0.03 17.48 -10.24
N ALA A 203 0.33 17.44 -11.52
CA ALA A 203 0.46 16.20 -12.29
C ALA A 203 1.62 15.33 -11.77
N GLU A 204 2.73 15.96 -11.41
CA GLU A 204 3.90 15.33 -10.82
C GLU A 204 3.64 14.87 -9.38
N ALA A 205 2.91 15.66 -8.58
CA ALA A 205 2.50 15.28 -7.23
C ALA A 205 1.52 14.09 -7.25
N ALA A 206 0.58 14.06 -8.20
CA ALA A 206 -0.34 12.94 -8.40
C ALA A 206 0.39 11.64 -8.76
N ASP A 207 1.49 11.73 -9.53
CA ASP A 207 2.34 10.57 -9.79
C ASP A 207 2.97 10.02 -8.52
N VAL A 208 3.51 10.90 -7.67
CA VAL A 208 4.09 10.47 -6.38
C VAL A 208 3.00 9.90 -5.47
N TRP A 209 1.80 10.49 -5.46
CA TRP A 209 0.65 9.99 -4.70
C TRP A 209 0.27 8.57 -5.11
N LEU A 210 0.24 8.29 -6.42
CA LEU A 210 0.02 6.94 -6.93
C LEU A 210 1.13 5.96 -6.55
N ASP A 211 2.36 6.47 -6.47
CA ASP A 211 3.56 5.70 -6.08
C ASP A 211 3.59 5.38 -4.57
N ILE A 212 2.71 5.97 -3.75
CA ILE A 212 2.55 5.59 -2.34
C ILE A 212 1.94 4.18 -2.28
N PRO A 213 2.69 3.17 -1.80
CA PRO A 213 2.30 1.77 -1.93
C PRO A 213 1.11 1.38 -1.04
N LEU A 214 0.99 1.99 0.15
CA LEU A 214 -0.13 1.77 1.07
C LEU A 214 -0.66 3.11 1.58
N LEU A 215 -1.69 3.61 0.90
CA LEU A 215 -2.38 4.82 1.30
C LEU A 215 -3.56 4.46 2.22
N THR A 216 -3.26 4.15 3.49
CA THR A 216 -4.30 3.91 4.52
C THR A 216 -4.95 5.22 4.92
N ASP A 217 -6.19 5.20 5.42
CA ASP A 217 -6.88 6.42 5.85
C ASP A 217 -6.10 7.17 6.95
N LYS A 218 -5.39 6.43 7.82
CA LYS A 218 -4.46 7.00 8.79
C LYS A 218 -3.27 7.71 8.13
N LEU A 219 -2.64 7.10 7.11
CA LEU A 219 -1.53 7.75 6.40
C LEU A 219 -2.01 8.97 5.61
N VAL A 220 -3.19 8.90 4.98
CA VAL A 220 -3.84 10.06 4.34
C VAL A 220 -4.02 11.17 5.35
N PHE A 221 -4.54 10.85 6.53
CA PHE A 221 -4.74 11.81 7.61
C PHE A 221 -3.43 12.42 8.11
N GLU A 222 -2.37 11.63 8.27
CA GLU A 222 -1.03 12.10 8.64
C GLU A 222 -0.45 13.05 7.59
N ILE A 223 -0.52 12.64 6.31
CA ILE A 223 -0.05 13.46 5.19
C ILE A 223 -0.85 14.76 5.10
N TYR A 224 -2.17 14.69 5.22
CA TYR A 224 -3.07 15.84 5.22
C TYR A 224 -2.76 16.82 6.37
N SER A 225 -2.60 16.31 7.58
CA SER A 225 -2.30 17.11 8.77
C SER A 225 -0.94 17.81 8.65
N ALA A 226 0.07 17.10 8.14
CA ALA A 226 1.38 17.68 7.89
C ALA A 226 1.35 18.69 6.73
N ALA A 227 0.57 18.44 5.69
CA ALA A 227 0.38 19.37 4.57
C ALA A 227 -0.21 20.71 5.02
N LYS A 228 -1.23 20.69 5.91
CA LYS A 228 -1.77 21.92 6.53
C LYS A 228 -0.71 22.72 7.27
N LYS A 229 0.12 22.05 8.08
CA LYS A 229 1.21 22.72 8.83
C LYS A 229 2.24 23.33 7.87
N GLU A 230 2.62 22.60 6.83
CA GLU A 230 3.55 23.09 5.80
C GLU A 230 2.98 24.31 5.09
N ALA A 231 1.68 24.32 4.75
CA ALA A 231 1.02 25.45 4.12
C ALA A 231 1.08 26.71 5.00
N VAL A 232 0.88 26.58 6.32
CA VAL A 232 0.99 27.69 7.28
C VAL A 232 2.44 28.18 7.44
N LYS A 233 3.43 27.28 7.41
CA LYS A 233 4.86 27.64 7.51
C LYS A 233 5.42 28.30 6.24
N ARG A 234 4.80 28.04 5.09
CA ARG A 234 5.32 28.47 3.78
C ARG A 234 5.44 29.99 3.62
N PRO A 235 4.47 30.83 4.01
CA PRO A 235 4.61 32.29 3.99
C PRO A 235 5.85 32.79 4.74
N GLU A 236 6.17 32.16 5.88
CA GLU A 236 7.36 32.48 6.69
C GLU A 236 8.67 32.08 6.00
N LEU A 237 8.69 30.94 5.30
CA LEU A 237 9.86 30.54 4.50
C LEU A 237 10.11 31.50 3.33
N ILE A 238 9.04 31.97 2.69
CA ILE A 238 9.12 32.94 1.58
C ILE A 238 9.64 34.29 2.11
N SER A 239 9.18 34.75 3.28
CA SER A 239 9.67 36.00 3.87
C SER A 239 11.15 35.94 4.26
N GLN A 240 11.65 34.74 4.60
CA GLN A 240 13.08 34.47 4.82
C GLN A 240 13.90 34.30 3.52
N GLY A 241 13.29 34.47 2.33
CA GLY A 241 13.96 34.33 1.04
C GLY A 241 14.28 32.89 0.62
N LYS A 242 13.71 31.88 1.28
CA LYS A 242 13.90 30.47 0.95
C LYS A 242 12.83 30.01 -0.04
N THR A 243 13.20 29.15 -0.98
CA THR A 243 12.24 28.55 -1.93
C THR A 243 11.44 27.42 -1.26
N PRO A 244 10.10 27.49 -1.23
CA PRO A 244 9.27 26.41 -0.71
C PRO A 244 9.44 25.11 -1.51
N LYS A 245 9.36 23.98 -0.81
CA LYS A 245 9.43 22.67 -1.47
C LYS A 245 8.11 22.39 -2.19
N MET A 246 8.19 21.96 -3.45
CA MET A 246 7.01 21.55 -4.21
C MET A 246 6.39 20.27 -3.63
N ALA A 247 5.07 20.09 -3.80
CA ALA A 247 4.32 18.94 -3.30
C ALA A 247 4.94 17.60 -3.71
N GLN A 248 5.34 17.45 -4.97
CA GLN A 248 6.05 16.27 -5.48
C GLN A 248 7.31 15.96 -4.64
N GLY A 249 8.17 16.95 -4.43
CA GLY A 249 9.43 16.77 -3.70
C GLY A 249 9.21 16.58 -2.21
N TRP A 250 8.20 17.22 -1.64
CA TRP A 250 7.78 17.05 -0.25
C TRP A 250 7.27 15.63 0.00
N LEU A 251 6.42 15.12 -0.92
CA LEU A 251 5.90 13.76 -0.86
C LEU A 251 7.01 12.72 -1.06
N THR A 252 7.88 12.93 -2.07
CA THR A 252 8.96 11.98 -2.38
C THR A 252 9.95 11.84 -1.21
N ALA A 253 10.22 12.94 -0.52
CA ALA A 253 11.11 12.96 0.63
C ALA A 253 10.43 12.57 1.95
N ARG A 254 9.16 12.12 1.92
CA ARG A 254 8.39 11.70 3.11
C ARG A 254 8.37 12.74 4.23
N ARG A 255 8.34 14.03 3.87
CA ARG A 255 8.49 15.14 4.83
C ARG A 255 7.38 15.23 5.87
N TRP A 256 6.25 14.58 5.64
CA TRP A 256 5.21 14.44 6.66
C TRP A 256 5.71 13.70 7.92
N GLU A 257 6.76 12.89 7.81
CA GLU A 257 7.38 12.18 8.95
C GLU A 257 8.16 13.12 9.87
N ASP A 258 8.76 14.19 9.32
CA ASP A 258 9.54 15.18 10.09
C ASP A 258 8.63 15.94 11.09
N GLU A 259 7.40 16.21 10.70
CA GLU A 259 6.38 16.85 11.57
C GLU A 259 5.85 15.90 12.65
N ILE A 260 5.93 14.58 12.43
CA ILE A 260 5.55 13.56 13.42
C ILE A 260 6.67 13.38 14.45
N THR A 261 7.94 13.48 14.05
CA THR A 261 9.07 13.39 14.98
C THR A 261 9.09 14.50 16.02
N HIS A 262 8.59 15.70 15.69
CA HIS A 262 8.45 16.79 16.66
C HIS A 262 7.36 16.56 17.73
N LEU A 263 6.44 15.59 17.55
CA LEU A 263 5.46 15.20 18.57
C LEU A 263 6.00 14.21 19.61
N LYS A 264 7.18 13.62 19.37
CA LYS A 264 7.80 12.65 20.30
C LYS A 264 8.83 13.27 21.24
N THR A 265 9.15 14.55 21.06
CA THR A 265 10.19 15.24 21.84
C THR A 265 9.73 16.55 22.48
N ASP A 266 8.44 16.86 22.47
CA ASP A 266 7.92 17.99 23.26
C ASP A 266 6.87 17.49 24.25
N ASP A 267 7.24 17.58 25.52
CA ASP A 267 6.36 17.37 26.65
C ASP A 267 5.15 18.33 26.55
N GLY A 268 3.96 17.76 26.68
CA GLY A 268 2.72 18.48 26.44
C GLY A 268 1.51 17.56 26.43
N SER A 269 1.42 16.69 27.45
CA SER A 269 0.38 15.65 27.61
C SER A 269 -1.08 16.14 27.56
N GLN A 270 -1.35 17.46 27.52
CA GLN A 270 -2.69 18.01 27.37
C GLN A 270 -3.05 18.40 25.92
N LYS A 271 -2.10 18.85 25.09
CA LYS A 271 -2.36 19.21 23.68
C LYS A 271 -2.57 17.99 22.80
N ALA A 272 -1.86 16.89 23.07
CA ALA A 272 -2.04 15.62 22.36
C ALA A 272 -3.40 14.98 22.65
N LEU A 273 -3.93 15.16 23.87
CA LEU A 273 -5.26 14.67 24.25
C LEU A 273 -6.38 15.49 23.58
N ALA A 274 -6.24 16.81 23.54
CA ALA A 274 -7.18 17.70 22.86
C ALA A 274 -7.22 17.45 21.35
N LEU A 275 -6.06 17.24 20.72
CA LEU A 275 -5.99 16.93 19.29
C LEU A 275 -6.61 15.56 18.97
N ARG A 276 -6.40 14.55 19.83
CA ARG A 276 -7.04 13.22 19.69
C ARG A 276 -8.57 13.30 19.81
N SER A 277 -9.07 14.03 20.80
CA SER A 277 -10.50 14.26 20.98
C SER A 277 -11.10 15.01 19.78
N GLN A 278 -10.40 16.00 19.24
CA GLN A 278 -10.85 16.76 18.08
C GLN A 278 -10.81 15.91 16.78
N THR A 279 -9.86 14.99 16.65
CA THR A 279 -9.80 14.04 15.53
C THR A 279 -10.88 12.96 15.59
N GLU A 280 -11.23 12.46 16.78
CA GLU A 280 -12.32 11.49 16.94
C GLU A 280 -13.68 12.10 16.64
N GLN A 281 -13.86 13.39 16.97
CA GLN A 281 -15.09 14.12 16.69
C GLN A 281 -15.26 14.41 15.20
N LEU A 282 -14.18 14.77 14.50
CA LEU A 282 -14.19 14.94 13.04
C LEU A 282 -14.38 13.61 12.29
N LEU A 283 -13.86 12.48 12.79
CA LEU A 283 -14.11 11.17 12.18
C LEU A 283 -15.58 10.77 12.28
N LYS A 284 -16.22 11.03 13.42
CA LYS A 284 -17.66 10.79 13.61
C LYS A 284 -18.55 11.62 12.69
N GLU A 285 -18.15 12.85 12.39
CA GLU A 285 -18.89 13.74 11.46
C GLU A 285 -18.68 13.35 9.99
N MET A 286 -17.60 12.64 9.66
CA MET A 286 -17.36 12.12 8.30
C MET A 286 -18.04 10.76 8.03
N GLU A 287 -18.46 10.06 9.09
CA GLU A 287 -19.18 8.77 9.01
C GLU A 287 -20.71 8.92 9.09
N ALA A 288 -21.22 10.14 9.33
CA ALA A 288 -22.64 10.48 9.37
C ALA A 288 -23.09 11.18 8.06
#